data_AF-A0A4U9IX61-F1
#
_entry.id   AF-A0A4U9IX61-F1
#
_cell.length_a   1.000
_cell.length_b   1.000
_cell.length_c   1.000
_cell.angle_alpha   90.00
_cell.angle_beta   90.00
_cell.angle_gamma   90.00
#
_symmetry.space_group_name_H-M   'P 1'
#
loop_
_entity.id
_entity.type
_entity.pdbx_description
1 polymer ?
#
loop_
_entity_poly.entity_id
_entity_poly.type
_entity_poly.pdbx_seq_one_letter_code
_entity_poly.pdbx_strand_id
1 'polypeptide(L)' 'MFDIGFSELLLVFVIGLIVLGPQRLPVAVKTVAGWVRALRSLATTVQNELAQELKLQEFQDSLKKS' A
#
# COMPACT_ATOMS: atom_id res chain seq x y z
N MET A 1 20.80 -16.48 18.31
CA MET A 1 20.02 -16.83 17.09
C MET A 1 19.21 -15.59 16.72
N PHE A 2 19.58 -14.96 15.58
CA PHE A 2 19.41 -13.53 15.24
C PHE A 2 20.40 -12.58 15.94
N ASP A 3 21.70 -12.78 15.69
CA ASP A 3 22.70 -11.73 15.87
C ASP A 3 22.67 -10.75 14.68
N ILE A 4 21.48 -10.19 14.39
CA ILE A 4 21.30 -9.11 13.41
C ILE A 4 21.95 -7.85 13.96
N GLY A 5 23.28 -7.86 13.90
CA GLY A 5 24.13 -6.75 14.18
C GLY A 5 24.14 -5.78 13.00
N PHE A 6 24.64 -4.58 13.26
CA PHE A 6 24.83 -3.56 12.23
C PHE A 6 25.62 -4.07 11.01
N SER A 7 26.52 -5.04 11.21
CA SER A 7 27.29 -5.73 10.17
C SER A 7 26.44 -6.54 9.20
N GLU A 8 25.44 -7.29 9.67
CA GLU A 8 24.58 -8.10 8.80
C GLU A 8 23.65 -7.20 7.97
N LEU A 9 23.14 -6.11 8.56
CA LEU A 9 22.37 -5.11 7.82
C LEU A 9 23.19 -4.48 6.69
N LEU A 10 24.44 -4.13 6.98
CA LEU A 10 25.38 -3.60 5.99
C LEU A 10 25.66 -4.61 4.87
N LEU A 11 25.88 -5.89 5.23
CA LEU A 11 26.12 -6.95 4.27
C LEU A 11 24.92 -7.14 3.32
N VAL A 12 23.71 -7.22 3.88
CA VAL A 12 22.47 -7.34 3.10
C VAL A 12 22.28 -6.10 2.20
N PHE A 13 22.59 -4.91 2.70
CA PHE A 13 22.52 -3.68 1.92
C PHE A 13 23.51 -3.70 0.74
N VAL A 14 24.76 -4.09 0.97
CA VAL A 14 25.78 -4.22 -0.08
C VAL A 14 25.38 -5.26 -1.12
N ILE A 15 24.90 -6.43 -0.68
CA ILE A 15 24.42 -7.48 -1.59
C ILE A 15 23.23 -6.98 -2.42
N GLY A 16 22.27 -6.29 -1.79
CA GLY A 16 21.11 -5.70 -2.47
C GLY A 16 21.52 -4.66 -3.52
N LEU A 17 22.53 -3.84 -3.22
CA LEU A 17 23.10 -2.87 -4.16
C LEU A 17 23.80 -3.56 -5.34
N ILE A 18 24.50 -4.66 -5.12
CA ILE A 18 25.21 -5.39 -6.19
C ILE A 18 24.22 -6.13 -7.10
N VAL A 19 23.26 -6.84 -6.52
CA VAL A 19 22.30 -7.68 -7.25
C VAL A 19 21.33 -6.83 -8.08
N LEU A 20 20.76 -5.80 -7.47
CA LEU A 20 19.75 -4.97 -8.14
C LEU A 20 20.39 -3.76 -8.84
N GLY A 21 21.58 -3.34 -8.42
CA GLY A 21 22.21 -2.09 -8.84
C GLY A 21 21.69 -0.90 -8.04
N PRO A 22 22.56 0.02 -7.58
CA PRO A 22 22.16 1.19 -6.77
C PRO A 22 21.17 2.11 -7.48
N GLN A 23 21.21 2.13 -8.81
CA GLN A 23 20.31 2.91 -9.66
C GLN A 23 18.88 2.33 -9.70
N ARG A 24 18.69 1.01 -9.46
CA ARG A 24 17.41 0.32 -9.69
C ARG A 24 16.65 0.01 -8.40
N LEU A 25 17.33 -0.04 -7.25
CA LEU A 25 16.71 -0.09 -5.92
C LEU A 25 15.62 0.98 -5.71
N PRO A 26 15.89 2.29 -5.93
CA PRO A 26 14.88 3.31 -5.75
C PRO A 26 13.73 3.19 -6.76
N VAL A 27 14.00 2.69 -7.97
CA VAL A 27 12.99 2.47 -9.00
C VAL A 27 12.05 1.34 -8.60
N ALA A 28 12.58 0.21 -8.11
CA ALA A 28 11.77 -0.91 -7.65
C ALA A 28 10.85 -0.52 -6.49
N VAL A 29 11.39 0.20 -5.49
CA VAL A 29 10.59 0.71 -4.36
C VAL A 29 9.50 1.66 -4.84
N LYS A 30 9.82 2.59 -5.75
CA LYS A 30 8.84 3.52 -6.32
C LYS A 30 7.73 2.80 -7.10
N THR A 31 8.08 1.80 -7.90
CA THR A 31 7.11 1.01 -8.67
C THR A 31 6.17 0.26 -7.73
N VAL A 32 6.71 -0.48 -6.76
CA VAL A 32 5.90 -1.24 -5.80
C VAL A 32 5.03 -0.31 -4.95
N ALA A 33 5.60 0.77 -4.42
CA ALA A 33 4.85 1.74 -3.63
C ALA A 33 3.76 2.44 -4.46
N GLY A 34 4.04 2.75 -5.73
CA GLY A 34 3.06 3.30 -6.66
C GLY A 34 1.89 2.36 -6.90
N TRP A 35 2.16 1.07 -7.10
CA TRP A 35 1.12 0.04 -7.31
C TRP A 35 0.27 -0.17 -6.07
N VAL A 36 0.90 -0.28 -4.89
CA VAL A 36 0.19 -0.38 -3.61
C VAL A 36 -0.69 0.85 -3.38
N ARG A 37 -0.17 2.05 -3.67
CA ARG A 37 -0.94 3.29 -3.53
C ARG A 37 -2.08 3.38 -4.53
N ALA A 38 -1.88 2.95 -5.77
CA ALA A 38 -2.93 2.89 -6.78
C ALA A 38 -4.05 1.93 -6.35
N LEU A 39 -3.71 0.71 -5.94
CA LEU A 39 -4.69 -0.27 -5.43
C LEU A 39 -5.44 0.27 -4.21
N ARG A 40 -4.72 0.87 -3.26
CA ARG A 40 -5.34 1.49 -2.08
C ARG A 40 -6.27 2.63 -2.47
N SER A 41 -5.85 3.49 -3.40
CA SER A 41 -6.65 4.61 -3.91
C SER A 41 -7.93 4.12 -4.56
N LEU A 42 -7.85 3.10 -5.43
CA LEU A 42 -9.01 2.50 -6.08
C LEU A 42 -9.95 1.87 -5.06
N ALA A 43 -9.41 1.12 -4.08
CA ALA A 43 -10.21 0.56 -3.00
C ALA A 43 -10.91 1.65 -2.18
N THR A 44 -10.21 2.74 -1.84
CA THR A 44 -10.84 3.87 -1.14
C THR A 44 -11.87 4.60 -1.98
N THR A 45 -11.64 4.78 -3.28
CA THR A 45 -12.63 5.42 -4.18
C THR A 45 -13.89 4.58 -4.29
N VAL A 46 -13.75 3.28 -4.55
CA VAL A 46 -14.90 2.35 -4.63
C VAL A 46 -15.61 2.26 -3.29
N GLN A 47 -14.87 2.18 -2.17
CA GLN A 47 -15.48 2.22 -0.84
C GLN A 47 -16.21 3.53 -0.58
N ASN A 48 -15.69 4.68 -1.04
CA ASN A 48 -16.32 5.98 -0.85
C ASN A 48 -17.59 6.11 -1.72
N GLU A 49 -17.57 5.65 -2.96
CA GLU A 49 -18.74 5.63 -3.85
C GLU A 49 -19.81 4.66 -3.34
N LEU A 50 -19.43 3.44 -2.98
CA LEU A 50 -20.34 2.47 -2.36
C LEU A 50 -20.83 2.95 -1.01
N ALA A 51 -20.01 3.58 -0.17
CA ALA A 51 -20.46 4.16 1.08
C ALA A 51 -21.40 5.33 0.83
N GLN A 52 -21.22 6.11 -0.23
CA GLN A 52 -22.14 7.19 -0.58
C GLN A 52 -23.48 6.64 -1.07
N GLU A 53 -23.48 5.60 -1.91
CA GLU A 53 -24.69 4.92 -2.38
C GLU A 53 -25.40 4.14 -1.26
N LEU A 54 -24.66 3.34 -0.47
CA LEU A 54 -25.18 2.61 0.68
C LEU A 54 -25.70 3.55 1.76
N LYS A 55 -25.02 4.66 2.02
CA LYS A 55 -25.49 5.68 2.96
C LYS A 55 -26.75 6.38 2.42
N LEU A 56 -26.86 6.62 1.11
CA LEU A 56 -28.08 7.11 0.48
C LEU A 56 -29.23 6.08 0.54
N GLN A 57 -28.92 4.79 0.50
CA GLN A 57 -29.88 3.70 0.65
C GLN A 57 -30.35 3.56 2.10
N GLU A 58 -29.42 3.54 3.06
CA GLU A 58 -29.69 3.50 4.50
C GLU A 58 -30.43 4.76 4.99
N PHE A 59 -30.15 5.94 4.43
CA PHE A 59 -30.91 7.16 4.72
C PHE A 59 -32.36 7.06 4.21
N GLN A 60 -32.60 6.41 3.07
CA GLN A 60 -33.97 6.19 2.58
C GLN A 60 -34.70 5.13 3.38
N ASP A 61 -34.04 4.05 3.78
CA ASP A 61 -34.66 2.99 4.60
C ASP A 61 -34.96 3.44 6.03
N SER A 62 -34.12 4.33 6.61
CA SER A 62 -34.40 4.93 7.92
C SER A 62 -35.55 5.93 7.89
N LEU A 63 -35.75 6.66 6.80
CA LEU A 63 -36.91 7.53 6.60
C LEU A 63 -38.20 6.75 6.26
N LYS A 64 -38.09 5.62 5.55
CA LYS A 64 -39.24 4.77 5.20
C LYS A 64 -39.74 3.92 6.37
N LYS A 65 -38.93 3.77 7.42
CA LYS A 65 -39.29 3.02 8.65
C LYS A 65 -39.93 3.90 9.73
N SER A 66 -40.11 5.21 9.53
CA SER A 66 -40.88 6.08 10.43
C SER A 66 -42.29 6.32 9.91
#